data_AF-A0A7C6TY51-F1
#
_entry.id   AF-A0A7C6TY51-F1
#
_cell.length_a   1.000
_cell.length_b   1.000
_cell.length_c   1.000
_cell.angle_alpha   90.00
_cell.angle_beta   90.00
_cell.angle_gamma   90.00
#
_symmetry.space_group_name_H-M   'P 1'
#
loop_
_entity.id
_entity.type
_entity.pdbx_description
1 polymer ?
#
loop_
_entity_poly.entity_id
_entity_poly.type
_entity_poly.pdbx_seq_one_letter_code
_entity_poly.pdbx_strand_id
1 'polypeptide(L)'
;MKLKYHKKPLALSPILQKYSVRYTYKEALALSDLPGELRDFLEKGKKPDFSAPSELPFGVEAKDVNHAFVENGVTWIGTNVGAWRVDPSAYEKDRFMFFGVHKYMDEPEVLFLCSDKEGGAWLASKNQVVHVVFLNLTYRQKADYFDELTFKYISRRGMTVRAKPDKNGVYKGCCSDNDGLWTSMVAAALCFRYAVTGEETARRRATECVENMLLLATISGRKGYVDAKVRYSEPNSNRMSEKYLLKGRPDVRTIPEGGPCGMQTGYAGPANPEDWATEGEPELVRRRIQGFIARSYHVDSEDDPVPYSDGTFFRKVRNKEGKLVSIAQSLKTDDPVDIDFTTEIDSSLPVPDRLARHYRNVINPKTGKGFGDDEIIYKADTSTDELIGHFYAYAIAYKILCTGENADLELAQIFKDVMNDIAIHLVENDYCFTDAGGQATSWGKMNPEYFTNPYAFEDCTLNSLVLLSGFKTAAYITGDPRWEAEYRKLAL
;
A
#
# COMPACT_ATOMS: atom_id res chain seq x y z
N MET A 1 23.18 -17.65 9.75
CA MET A 1 23.94 -16.43 10.04
C MET A 1 23.24 -15.66 11.16
N LYS A 2 23.70 -15.75 12.42
CA LYS A 2 23.24 -14.83 13.47
C LYS A 2 23.92 -13.49 13.15
N LEU A 3 23.18 -12.52 12.59
CA LEU A 3 23.66 -11.15 12.44
C LEU A 3 23.78 -10.55 13.84
N LYS A 4 24.87 -10.88 14.55
CA LYS A 4 25.24 -10.16 15.77
C LYS A 4 25.74 -8.79 15.31
N TYR A 5 24.89 -7.78 15.46
CA TYR A 5 25.25 -6.40 15.23
C TYR A 5 26.32 -6.01 16.28
N HIS A 6 27.59 -6.20 15.93
CA HIS A 6 28.74 -5.97 16.80
C HIS A 6 29.26 -4.52 16.77
N LYS A 7 28.54 -3.60 16.11
CA LYS A 7 28.87 -2.18 16.16
C LYS A 7 28.15 -1.54 17.33
N LYS A 8 28.81 -0.62 18.05
CA LYS A 8 28.10 0.36 18.88
C LYS A 8 26.94 0.90 18.03
N PRO A 9 25.69 0.86 18.51
CA PRO A 9 24.61 1.56 17.83
C PRO A 9 25.10 2.97 17.49
N LEU A 10 24.80 3.46 16.29
CA LEU A 10 24.97 4.88 16.01
C LEU A 10 24.36 5.64 17.19
N ALA A 11 25.11 6.60 17.74
CA ALA A 11 24.56 7.50 18.74
C ALA A 11 23.48 8.31 18.01
N LEU A 12 22.27 7.80 18.03
CA LEU A 12 21.12 8.39 17.39
C LEU A 12 20.66 9.51 18.32
N SER A 13 21.04 10.74 17.99
CA SER A 13 20.55 11.93 18.67
C SER A 13 19.02 12.02 18.54
N PRO A 14 18.33 12.68 19.47
CA PRO A 14 16.94 13.06 19.27
C PRO A 14 16.78 13.76 17.91
N ILE A 15 15.71 13.43 17.19
CA ILE A 15 15.33 14.19 16.00
C ILE A 15 14.25 15.17 16.40
N LEU A 16 14.41 16.40 15.93
CA LEU A 16 13.40 17.44 16.02
C LEU A 16 12.15 17.00 15.22
N GLN A 17 11.06 16.69 15.92
CA GLN A 17 9.78 16.37 15.30
C GLN A 17 8.84 17.57 15.42
N LYS A 18 8.34 18.01 14.27
CA LYS A 18 7.41 19.14 14.14
C LYS A 18 5.96 18.67 14.25
N TYR A 19 5.19 19.40 15.06
CA TYR A 19 3.74 19.26 15.21
C TYR A 19 3.07 20.61 15.01
N SER A 20 1.79 20.60 14.62
CA SER A 20 0.94 21.77 14.54
C SER A 20 -0.39 21.47 15.22
N VAL A 21 -0.71 22.21 16.27
CA VAL A 21 -2.01 22.12 16.95
C VAL A 21 -2.85 23.31 16.52
N ARG A 22 -4.09 23.06 16.13
CA ARG A 22 -5.00 24.09 15.60
C ARG A 22 -6.06 24.40 16.64
N TYR A 23 -6.39 25.68 16.76
CA TYR A 23 -7.37 26.21 17.70
C TYR A 23 -8.26 27.22 16.97
N THR A 24 -9.53 27.24 17.34
CA THR A 24 -10.36 28.43 17.18
C THR A 24 -9.85 29.53 18.13
N TYR A 25 -10.20 30.79 17.85
CA TYR A 25 -9.87 31.90 18.74
C TYR A 25 -10.37 31.68 20.18
N LYS A 26 -11.59 31.13 20.31
CA LYS A 26 -12.19 30.83 21.61
C LYS A 26 -11.38 29.79 22.39
N GLU A 27 -10.94 28.72 21.71
CA GLU A 27 -10.11 27.69 22.34
C GLU A 27 -8.74 28.25 22.73
N ALA A 28 -8.10 29.02 21.86
CA ALA A 28 -6.81 29.64 22.14
C ALA A 28 -6.88 30.59 23.34
N LEU A 29 -7.88 31.47 23.40
CA LEU A 29 -8.05 32.42 24.51
C LEU A 29 -8.33 31.75 25.87
N ALA A 30 -8.84 30.51 25.86
CA ALA A 30 -9.05 29.70 27.05
C ALA A 30 -7.79 29.00 27.57
N LEU A 31 -6.70 28.97 26.79
CA LEU A 31 -5.42 28.41 27.22
C LEU A 31 -4.76 29.30 28.27
N SER A 32 -4.33 28.69 29.36
CA SER A 32 -3.65 29.39 30.47
C SER A 32 -2.24 29.85 30.11
N ASP A 33 -1.62 29.19 29.15
CA ASP A 33 -0.25 29.40 28.67
C ASP A 33 -0.19 30.21 27.36
N LEU A 34 -1.31 30.79 26.91
CA LEU A 34 -1.34 31.64 25.72
C LEU A 34 -0.43 32.87 25.90
N PRO A 35 0.54 33.14 25.01
CA PRO A 35 1.39 34.32 25.09
C PRO A 35 0.59 35.62 25.15
N GLY A 36 1.01 36.56 26.01
CA GLY A 36 0.29 37.82 26.22
C GLY A 36 0.13 38.67 24.95
N GLU A 37 1.16 38.70 24.10
CA GLU A 37 1.14 39.41 22.81
C GLU A 37 0.13 38.79 21.83
N LEU A 38 0.03 37.46 21.82
CA LEU A 38 -0.97 36.77 21.03
C LEU A 38 -2.37 37.05 21.58
N ARG A 39 -2.57 37.01 22.90
CA ARG A 39 -3.84 37.40 23.52
C ARG A 39 -4.27 38.82 23.12
N ASP A 40 -3.35 39.78 23.19
CA ASP A 40 -3.59 41.16 22.77
C ASP A 40 -3.95 41.27 21.28
N PHE A 41 -3.30 40.49 20.41
CA PHE A 41 -3.65 40.43 18.99
C PHE A 41 -5.07 39.87 18.79
N LEU A 42 -5.39 38.73 19.43
CA LEU A 42 -6.68 38.06 19.28
C LEU A 42 -7.85 38.90 19.82
N GLU A 43 -7.66 39.60 20.94
CA GLU A 43 -8.72 40.40 21.59
C GLU A 43 -8.85 41.81 20.99
N LYS A 44 -7.74 42.44 20.59
CA LYS A 44 -7.69 43.88 20.27
C LYS A 44 -7.15 44.18 18.88
N GLY A 45 -6.69 43.17 18.13
CA GLY A 45 -6.00 43.36 16.85
C GLY A 45 -4.64 44.06 16.99
N LYS A 46 -4.10 44.16 18.21
CA LYS A 46 -2.85 44.86 18.47
C LYS A 46 -1.67 43.96 18.09
N LYS A 47 -0.88 44.39 17.13
CA LYS A 47 0.41 43.77 16.78
C LYS A 47 1.58 44.70 17.15
N PRO A 48 2.70 44.18 17.66
CA PRO A 48 3.94 44.93 17.78
C PRO A 48 4.41 45.45 16.41
N ASP A 49 5.13 46.56 16.41
CA ASP A 49 5.81 47.01 15.20
C ASP A 49 6.90 46.01 14.81
N PHE A 50 7.02 45.72 13.52
CA PHE A 50 8.02 44.83 12.98
C PHE A 50 8.60 45.42 11.69
N SER A 51 9.79 44.96 11.32
CA SER A 51 10.38 45.21 10.00
C SER A 51 10.49 43.90 9.25
N ALA A 52 10.22 43.90 7.94
CA ALA A 52 10.43 42.72 7.11
C ALA A 52 11.91 42.29 7.19
N PRO A 53 12.22 40.98 7.33
CA PRO A 53 13.59 40.50 7.32
C PRO A 53 14.31 40.87 6.01
N SER A 54 15.61 41.17 6.10
CA SER A 54 16.44 41.48 4.93
C SER A 54 16.68 40.26 4.03
N GLU A 55 16.61 39.05 4.59
CA GLU A 55 16.70 37.79 3.87
C GLU A 55 15.34 37.10 3.90
N LEU A 56 14.78 36.85 2.71
CA LEU A 56 13.50 36.19 2.52
C LEU A 56 13.69 34.86 1.77
N PRO A 57 12.87 33.83 2.07
CA PRO A 57 12.86 32.59 1.29
C PRO A 57 12.57 32.84 -0.19
N PHE A 58 13.05 31.96 -1.05
CA PHE A 58 12.80 32.05 -2.49
C PHE A 58 11.30 32.16 -2.80
N GLY A 59 10.91 33.19 -3.54
CA GLY A 59 9.52 33.45 -3.93
C GLY A 59 8.69 34.26 -2.91
N VAL A 60 9.27 34.72 -1.80
CA VAL A 60 8.62 35.63 -0.84
C VAL A 60 9.13 37.06 -1.06
N GLU A 61 8.23 38.01 -1.32
CA GLU A 61 8.56 39.43 -1.41
C GLU A 61 8.23 40.18 -0.11
N ALA A 62 8.91 41.30 0.16
CA ALA A 62 8.68 42.09 1.37
C ALA A 62 7.23 42.58 1.52
N LYS A 63 6.53 42.82 0.40
CA LYS A 63 5.11 43.22 0.38
C LYS A 63 4.15 42.12 0.86
N ASP A 64 4.60 40.86 0.82
CA ASP A 64 3.80 39.69 1.20
C ASP A 64 4.00 39.29 2.67
N VAL A 65 4.83 40.01 3.41
CA VAL A 65 5.12 39.77 4.83
C VAL A 65 4.15 40.55 5.71
N ASN A 66 3.33 39.81 6.47
CA ASN A 66 2.32 40.38 7.37
C ASN A 66 2.85 40.63 8.78
N HIS A 67 3.77 39.78 9.22
CA HIS A 67 4.51 39.87 10.50
C HIS A 67 5.78 39.03 10.44
N ALA A 68 6.78 39.35 11.26
CA ALA A 68 7.97 38.53 11.45
C ALA A 68 8.57 38.74 12.83
N PHE A 69 9.28 37.73 13.35
CA PHE A 69 10.13 37.88 14.53
C PHE A 69 11.42 37.08 14.36
N VAL A 70 12.45 37.44 15.13
CA VAL A 70 13.71 36.71 15.20
C VAL A 70 13.96 36.31 16.66
N GLU A 71 14.27 35.05 16.90
CA GLU A 71 14.66 34.55 18.21
C GLU A 71 15.80 33.55 18.06
N ASN A 72 16.87 33.72 18.84
CA ASN A 72 18.06 32.85 18.82
C ASN A 72 18.66 32.61 17.41
N GLY A 73 18.61 33.62 16.54
CA GLY A 73 19.11 33.53 15.15
C GLY A 73 18.17 32.81 14.19
N VAL A 74 16.99 32.38 14.64
CA VAL A 74 15.93 31.79 13.82
C VAL A 74 14.91 32.87 13.47
N THR A 75 14.60 33.02 12.20
CA THR A 75 13.61 33.98 11.70
C THR A 75 12.31 33.28 11.39
N TRP A 76 11.20 33.80 11.91
CA TRP A 76 9.84 33.38 11.54
C TRP A 76 9.15 34.49 10.76
N ILE A 77 8.44 34.10 9.70
CA ILE A 77 7.84 35.03 8.73
C ILE A 77 6.42 34.56 8.43
N GLY A 78 5.44 35.42 8.67
CA GLY A 78 4.03 35.19 8.34
C GLY A 78 3.70 35.92 7.05
N THR A 79 3.02 35.24 6.15
CA THR A 79 2.73 35.73 4.81
C THR A 79 1.27 35.57 4.45
N ASN A 80 0.89 36.04 3.27
CA ASN A 80 -0.44 35.82 2.68
C ASN A 80 -0.72 34.33 2.35
N VAL A 81 0.33 33.51 2.29
CA VAL A 81 0.26 32.09 1.87
C VAL A 81 1.06 31.19 2.82
N GLY A 82 0.86 31.35 4.11
CA GLY A 82 1.39 30.51 5.17
C GLY A 82 2.51 31.19 5.94
N ALA A 83 3.30 30.39 6.65
CA ALA A 83 4.46 30.87 7.40
C ALA A 83 5.76 30.16 6.99
N TRP A 84 6.87 30.84 7.23
CA TRP A 84 8.21 30.32 7.03
C TRP A 84 9.01 30.37 8.32
N ARG A 85 9.86 29.36 8.52
CA ARG A 85 10.94 29.36 9.49
C ARG A 85 12.26 29.28 8.74
N VAL A 86 13.18 30.20 9.03
CA VAL A 86 14.53 30.26 8.49
C VAL A 86 15.53 30.11 9.61
N ASP A 87 16.30 29.03 9.59
CA ASP A 87 17.33 28.71 10.58
C ASP A 87 18.66 28.44 9.89
N PRO A 88 19.55 29.44 9.79
CA PRO A 88 20.84 29.29 9.14
C PRO A 88 21.74 28.24 9.78
N SER A 89 21.51 27.91 11.06
CA SER A 89 22.30 26.93 11.83
C SER A 89 21.82 25.49 11.66
N ALA A 90 20.62 25.28 11.10
CA ALA A 90 20.04 23.97 10.91
C ALA A 90 20.74 23.15 9.80
N TYR A 91 20.49 21.84 9.82
CA TYR A 91 20.82 20.95 8.71
C TYR A 91 20.24 21.48 7.41
N GLU A 92 20.94 21.31 6.28
CA GLU A 92 20.62 21.96 5.00
C GLU A 92 19.14 21.87 4.60
N LYS A 93 18.52 20.70 4.76
CA LYS A 93 17.11 20.45 4.44
C LYS A 93 16.10 21.10 5.39
N ASP A 94 16.56 21.51 6.57
CA ASP A 94 15.76 22.10 7.65
C ASP A 94 15.98 23.60 7.80
N ARG A 95 16.91 24.20 7.03
CA ARG A 95 17.18 25.64 7.05
C ARG A 95 15.97 26.46 6.65
N PHE A 96 15.19 25.97 5.70
CA PHE A 96 13.97 26.61 5.23
C PHE A 96 12.80 25.66 5.43
N MET A 97 11.86 26.04 6.29
CA MET A 97 10.64 25.27 6.51
C MET A 97 9.42 26.10 6.17
N PHE A 98 8.59 25.58 5.29
CA PHE A 98 7.30 26.17 4.95
C PHE A 98 6.15 25.52 5.73
N PHE A 99 5.19 26.34 6.13
CA PHE A 99 3.99 25.99 6.88
C PHE A 99 2.77 26.51 6.12
N GLY A 100 2.26 25.70 5.18
CA GLY A 100 1.10 26.03 4.37
C GLY A 100 -0.20 25.33 4.79
N VAL A 101 -1.26 25.63 4.04
CA VAL A 101 -2.62 25.11 4.22
C VAL A 101 -2.72 23.58 4.06
N HIS A 102 -3.82 23.01 4.55
CA HIS A 102 -4.15 21.60 4.66
C HIS A 102 -3.30 20.81 5.66
N LYS A 103 -1.96 20.93 5.57
CA LYS A 103 -1.05 20.18 6.45
C LYS A 103 -0.91 20.83 7.82
N TYR A 104 -0.68 22.14 7.88
CA TYR A 104 -0.37 22.83 9.14
C TYR A 104 -1.49 23.75 9.61
N MET A 105 -2.19 24.39 8.68
CA MET A 105 -3.25 25.36 8.92
C MET A 105 -4.38 25.17 7.92
N ASP A 106 -5.52 25.81 8.13
CA ASP A 106 -6.68 25.82 7.24
C ASP A 106 -6.82 27.16 6.52
N GLU A 107 -6.36 28.25 7.15
CA GLU A 107 -6.30 29.58 6.54
C GLU A 107 -4.88 29.88 6.05
N PRO A 108 -4.70 30.38 4.82
CA PRO A 108 -3.37 30.67 4.28
C PRO A 108 -2.76 31.95 4.84
N GLU A 109 -3.57 32.95 5.19
CA GLU A 109 -3.03 34.25 5.60
C GLU A 109 -2.61 34.22 7.06
N VAL A 110 -1.32 34.37 7.34
CA VAL A 110 -0.78 34.49 8.70
C VAL A 110 -0.57 35.96 9.02
N LEU A 111 -1.41 36.51 9.90
CA LEU A 111 -1.48 37.93 10.24
C LEU A 111 -0.53 38.32 11.37
N PHE A 112 -0.30 37.39 12.30
CA PHE A 112 0.57 37.60 13.45
C PHE A 112 1.24 36.28 13.84
N LEU A 113 2.45 36.39 14.39
CA LEU A 113 3.18 35.27 14.96
C LEU A 113 4.05 35.71 16.13
N CYS A 114 4.17 34.86 17.13
CA CYS A 114 5.05 35.07 18.27
C CYS A 114 5.72 33.75 18.69
N SER A 115 6.85 33.86 19.37
CA SER A 115 7.58 32.69 19.88
C SER A 115 6.75 31.96 20.95
N ASP A 116 6.90 30.62 21.00
CA ASP A 116 6.43 29.79 22.12
C ASP A 116 7.49 29.62 23.23
N LYS A 117 8.66 30.24 23.07
CA LYS A 117 9.86 30.18 23.94
C LYS A 117 10.59 28.84 23.98
N GLU A 118 10.13 27.86 23.21
CA GLU A 118 10.71 26.51 23.12
C GLU A 118 11.20 26.20 21.68
N GLY A 119 11.34 27.23 20.84
CA GLY A 119 11.82 27.14 19.46
C GLY A 119 10.74 26.93 18.40
N GLY A 120 9.48 26.78 18.81
CA GLY A 120 8.29 26.82 17.98
C GLY A 120 7.74 28.23 17.79
N ALA A 121 6.50 28.31 17.33
CA ALA A 121 5.81 29.57 17.12
C ALA A 121 4.29 29.40 17.17
N TRP A 122 3.61 30.41 17.69
CA TRP A 122 2.18 30.60 17.49
C TRP A 122 1.94 31.42 16.23
N LEU A 123 0.95 31.03 15.44
CA LEU A 123 0.55 31.67 14.19
C LEU A 123 -0.93 32.03 14.31
N ALA A 124 -1.31 33.27 14.03
CA ALA A 124 -2.70 33.72 14.01
C ALA A 124 -3.09 34.15 12.60
N SER A 125 -4.15 33.53 12.10
CA SER A 125 -4.88 33.89 10.88
C SER A 125 -6.20 34.57 11.25
N LYS A 126 -7.05 34.92 10.29
CA LYS A 126 -8.29 35.66 10.55
C LYS A 126 -9.23 34.95 11.53
N ASN A 127 -9.41 33.64 11.40
CA ASN A 127 -10.29 32.85 12.27
C ASN A 127 -9.63 31.61 12.89
N GLN A 128 -8.31 31.50 12.81
CA GLN A 128 -7.57 30.33 13.29
C GLN A 128 -6.31 30.74 14.04
N VAL A 129 -5.97 29.96 15.07
CA VAL A 129 -4.66 29.99 15.72
C VAL A 129 -4.00 28.63 15.54
N VAL A 130 -2.72 28.61 15.21
CA VAL A 130 -1.91 27.40 15.09
C VAL A 130 -0.70 27.50 16.01
N HIS A 131 -0.50 26.51 16.87
CA HIS A 131 0.74 26.34 17.62
C HIS A 131 1.63 25.33 16.91
N VAL A 132 2.74 25.81 16.36
CA VAL A 132 3.80 24.97 15.84
C VAL A 132 4.76 24.62 16.98
N VAL A 133 4.89 23.33 17.26
CA VAL A 133 5.73 22.79 18.33
C VAL A 133 6.84 21.94 17.73
N PHE A 134 8.05 22.06 18.25
CA PHE A 134 9.14 21.15 17.98
C PHE A 134 9.45 20.31 19.21
N LEU A 135 9.31 18.99 19.08
CA LEU A 135 9.62 18.04 20.15
C LEU A 135 10.89 17.27 19.81
N ASN A 136 11.82 17.22 20.76
CA ASN A 136 12.98 16.33 20.66
C ASN A 136 12.56 14.91 21.03
N LEU A 137 12.37 14.06 20.02
CA LEU A 137 12.01 12.66 20.21
C LEU A 137 13.20 11.76 19.90
N THR A 138 13.42 10.75 20.75
CA THR A 138 14.23 9.60 20.36
C THR A 138 13.54 8.84 19.23
N TYR A 139 14.29 8.09 18.41
CA TYR A 139 13.70 7.24 17.37
C TYR A 139 12.69 6.24 17.93
N ARG A 140 12.90 5.76 19.17
CA ARG A 140 11.94 4.88 19.86
C ARG A 140 10.62 5.61 20.14
N GLN A 141 10.67 6.78 20.78
CA GLN A 141 9.46 7.57 21.04
C GLN A 141 8.73 7.94 19.76
N LYS A 142 9.47 8.27 18.69
CA LYS A 142 8.90 8.57 17.38
C LYS A 142 8.21 7.33 16.79
N ALA A 143 8.85 6.16 16.83
CA ALA A 143 8.26 4.91 16.38
C ALA A 143 7.01 4.55 17.19
N ASP A 144 7.06 4.67 18.52
CA ASP A 144 5.91 4.41 19.40
C ASP A 144 4.72 5.31 19.06
N TYR A 145 4.98 6.60 18.86
CA TYR A 145 3.95 7.56 18.46
C TYR A 145 3.29 7.20 17.11
N PHE A 146 4.08 6.90 16.07
CA PHE A 146 3.53 6.56 14.76
C PHE A 146 2.87 5.17 14.73
N ASP A 147 3.36 4.21 15.53
CA ASP A 147 2.70 2.92 15.72
C ASP A 147 1.31 3.14 16.35
N GLU A 148 1.22 3.93 17.43
CA GLU A 148 -0.06 4.26 18.06
C GLU A 148 -1.04 4.91 17.09
N LEU A 149 -0.60 5.89 16.29
CA LEU A 149 -1.45 6.52 15.28
C LEU A 149 -1.91 5.51 14.20
N THR A 150 -0.98 4.69 13.71
CA THR A 150 -1.27 3.66 12.71
C THR A 150 -2.35 2.72 13.22
N PHE A 151 -2.15 2.12 14.40
CA PHE A 151 -3.10 1.13 14.92
C PHE A 151 -4.41 1.73 15.42
N LYS A 152 -4.44 3.01 15.77
CA LYS A 152 -5.66 3.70 16.24
C LYS A 152 -6.52 4.25 15.12
N TYR A 153 -5.91 4.86 14.10
CA TYR A 153 -6.64 5.64 13.10
C TYR A 153 -6.58 5.05 11.69
N ILE A 154 -5.51 4.30 11.38
CA ILE A 154 -5.23 3.84 10.03
C ILE A 154 -5.58 2.36 9.87
N SER A 155 -5.35 1.55 10.91
CA SER A 155 -5.57 0.11 10.85
C SER A 155 -7.03 -0.27 10.68
N ARG A 156 -7.30 -1.18 9.76
CA ARG A 156 -8.61 -1.79 9.52
C ARG A 156 -8.47 -3.30 9.57
N ARG A 157 -9.06 -3.93 10.59
CA ARG A 157 -9.02 -5.39 10.81
C ARG A 157 -7.59 -5.98 10.81
N GLY A 158 -6.60 -5.22 11.29
CA GLY A 158 -5.20 -5.67 11.34
C GLY A 158 -4.36 -5.33 10.10
N MET A 159 -4.98 -4.74 9.05
CA MET A 159 -4.28 -4.20 7.88
C MET A 159 -4.03 -2.70 8.02
N THR A 160 -2.86 -2.23 7.60
CA THR A 160 -2.59 -0.79 7.42
C THR A 160 -3.13 -0.37 6.07
N VAL A 161 -4.07 0.57 6.05
CA VAL A 161 -4.79 0.97 4.83
C VAL A 161 -4.69 2.47 4.59
N ARG A 162 -5.24 2.98 3.48
CA ARG A 162 -5.40 4.43 3.30
C ARG A 162 -6.33 4.98 4.39
N ALA A 163 -6.01 6.13 4.97
CA ALA A 163 -6.92 6.82 5.88
C ALA A 163 -7.51 8.09 5.23
N LYS A 164 -8.79 8.36 5.51
CA LYS A 164 -9.47 9.60 5.11
C LYS A 164 -10.12 10.23 6.35
N PRO A 165 -10.18 11.58 6.44
CA PRO A 165 -10.92 12.22 7.51
C PRO A 165 -12.41 11.92 7.38
N ASP A 166 -13.07 11.65 8.51
CA ASP A 166 -14.52 11.60 8.60
C ASP A 166 -15.14 13.01 8.58
N LYS A 167 -16.46 13.10 8.74
CA LYS A 167 -17.19 14.39 8.77
C LYS A 167 -16.75 15.35 9.89
N ASN A 168 -16.05 14.84 10.91
CA ASN A 168 -15.52 15.60 12.03
C ASN A 168 -14.00 15.85 11.89
N GLY A 169 -13.39 15.49 10.75
CA GLY A 169 -11.96 15.63 10.52
C GLY A 169 -11.09 14.51 11.13
N VAL A 170 -11.69 13.49 11.74
CA VAL A 170 -10.95 12.38 12.35
C VAL A 170 -10.59 11.36 11.28
N TYR A 171 -9.30 11.12 11.09
CA TYR A 171 -8.83 10.11 10.14
C TYR A 171 -9.28 8.72 10.55
N LYS A 172 -9.89 8.01 9.60
CA LYS A 172 -10.30 6.61 9.73
C LYS A 172 -9.79 5.83 8.52
N GLY A 173 -9.25 4.64 8.78
CA GLY A 173 -8.85 3.68 7.76
C GLY A 173 -10.04 3.32 6.86
N CYS A 174 -9.83 3.39 5.55
CA CYS A 174 -10.77 2.96 4.53
C CYS A 174 -10.06 1.99 3.58
N CYS A 175 -10.80 1.00 3.07
CA CYS A 175 -10.29 0.09 2.06
C CYS A 175 -9.67 0.84 0.88
N SER A 176 -8.53 0.38 0.40
CA SER A 176 -7.83 0.96 -0.74
C SER A 176 -7.29 -0.13 -1.67
N ASP A 177 -6.72 0.30 -2.79
CA ASP A 177 -6.18 -0.58 -3.82
C ASP A 177 -5.01 -1.46 -3.33
N ASN A 178 -4.28 -1.06 -2.29
CA ASN A 178 -2.97 -1.65 -1.92
C ASN A 178 -2.86 -1.98 -0.42
N ASP A 179 -3.94 -2.49 0.17
CA ASP A 179 -4.00 -2.74 1.62
C ASP A 179 -2.91 -3.74 2.07
N GLY A 180 -2.61 -4.79 1.31
CA GLY A 180 -1.54 -5.73 1.62
C GLY A 180 -0.14 -5.13 1.45
N LEU A 181 0.11 -4.35 0.39
CA LEU A 181 1.37 -3.63 0.20
C LEU A 181 1.67 -2.67 1.36
N TRP A 182 0.73 -1.83 1.78
CA TRP A 182 0.95 -0.91 2.91
C TRP A 182 1.18 -1.68 4.22
N THR A 183 0.43 -2.76 4.43
CA THR A 183 0.59 -3.64 5.60
C THR A 183 1.97 -4.30 5.62
N SER A 184 2.53 -4.66 4.46
CA SER A 184 3.84 -5.31 4.35
C SER A 184 4.99 -4.50 4.95
N MET A 185 4.98 -3.19 4.75
CA MET A 185 6.02 -2.29 5.24
C MET A 185 6.00 -2.22 6.76
N VAL A 186 4.79 -2.12 7.34
CA VAL A 186 4.58 -2.11 8.80
C VAL A 186 4.93 -3.48 9.40
N ALA A 187 4.53 -4.58 8.77
CA ALA A 187 4.87 -5.94 9.19
C ALA A 187 6.38 -6.15 9.27
N ALA A 188 7.12 -5.78 8.22
CA ALA A 188 8.57 -5.90 8.18
C ALA A 188 9.25 -5.02 9.24
N ALA A 189 8.80 -3.76 9.40
CA ALA A 189 9.32 -2.86 10.41
C ALA A 189 9.14 -3.41 11.84
N LEU A 190 7.97 -3.97 12.15
CA LEU A 190 7.68 -4.58 13.45
C LEU A 190 8.47 -5.89 13.66
N CYS A 191 8.68 -6.68 12.62
CA CYS A 191 9.57 -7.84 12.68
C CYS A 191 11.00 -7.42 13.03
N PHE A 192 11.53 -6.39 12.38
CA PHE A 192 12.86 -5.85 12.71
C PHE A 192 12.92 -5.30 14.13
N ARG A 193 11.89 -4.56 14.56
CA ARG A 193 11.77 -4.08 15.94
C ARG A 193 11.86 -5.25 16.91
N TYR A 194 11.03 -6.28 16.74
CA TYR A 194 11.06 -7.48 17.59
C TYR A 194 12.43 -8.17 17.58
N ALA A 195 13.03 -8.38 16.40
CA ALA A 195 14.32 -9.04 16.28
C ALA A 195 15.46 -8.31 17.02
N VAL A 196 15.38 -6.98 17.12
CA VAL A 196 16.39 -6.16 17.81
C VAL A 196 16.08 -5.98 19.29
N THR A 197 14.80 -5.85 19.66
CA THR A 197 14.39 -5.43 21.02
C THR A 197 13.86 -6.56 21.88
N GLY A 198 13.40 -7.66 21.29
CA GLY A 198 12.68 -8.73 21.98
C GLY A 198 11.28 -8.34 22.46
N GLU A 199 10.74 -7.20 21.99
CA GLU A 199 9.48 -6.65 22.49
C GLU A 199 8.26 -7.44 21.99
N GLU A 200 7.54 -8.10 22.91
CA GLU A 200 6.40 -8.96 22.57
C GLU A 200 5.21 -8.20 21.96
N THR A 201 5.02 -6.91 22.27
CA THR A 201 4.02 -6.07 21.58
C THR A 201 4.34 -5.89 20.11
N ALA A 202 5.63 -5.76 19.75
CA ALA A 202 6.06 -5.71 18.36
C ALA A 202 5.85 -7.05 17.66
N ARG A 203 6.18 -8.17 18.32
CA ARG A 203 5.91 -9.53 17.81
C ARG A 203 4.43 -9.73 17.52
N ARG A 204 3.56 -9.44 18.49
CA ARG A 204 2.10 -9.61 18.35
C ARG A 204 1.54 -8.80 17.18
N ARG A 205 1.91 -7.52 17.07
CA ARG A 205 1.47 -6.65 15.97
C ARG A 205 2.03 -7.11 14.63
N ALA A 206 3.29 -7.56 14.57
CA ALA A 206 3.87 -8.13 13.36
C ALA A 206 3.10 -9.38 12.91
N THR A 207 2.81 -10.31 13.84
CA THR A 207 2.02 -11.50 13.55
C THR A 207 0.62 -11.14 13.04
N GLU A 208 -0.06 -10.16 13.64
CA GLU A 208 -1.38 -9.70 13.20
C GLU A 208 -1.35 -9.13 11.76
N CYS A 209 -0.36 -8.30 11.43
CA CYS A 209 -0.19 -7.78 10.06
C CYS A 209 0.10 -8.90 9.06
N VAL A 210 1.01 -9.82 9.41
CA VAL A 210 1.41 -10.95 8.55
C VAL A 210 0.25 -11.91 8.29
N GLU A 211 -0.54 -12.21 9.32
CA GLU A 211 -1.74 -13.05 9.15
C GLU A 211 -2.75 -12.39 8.21
N ASN A 212 -2.91 -11.07 8.25
CA ASN A 212 -3.80 -10.38 7.32
C ASN A 212 -3.25 -10.38 5.88
N MET A 213 -1.94 -10.32 5.69
CA MET A 213 -1.35 -10.51 4.36
C MET A 213 -1.54 -11.93 3.84
N LEU A 214 -1.33 -12.95 4.68
CA LEU A 214 -1.60 -14.35 4.33
C LEU A 214 -3.10 -14.61 4.11
N LEU A 215 -3.97 -13.87 4.82
CA LEU A 215 -5.41 -13.90 4.58
C LEU A 215 -5.68 -13.41 3.14
N LEU A 216 -5.11 -12.30 2.69
CA LEU A 216 -5.27 -11.85 1.30
C LEU A 216 -4.83 -12.89 0.26
N ALA A 217 -3.81 -13.70 0.57
CA ALA A 217 -3.35 -14.81 -0.28
C ALA A 217 -4.27 -16.05 -0.28
N THR A 218 -5.22 -16.13 0.65
CA THR A 218 -6.09 -17.31 0.84
C THR A 218 -7.58 -16.97 0.73
N ILE A 219 -7.97 -15.70 0.87
CA ILE A 219 -9.35 -15.25 1.06
C ILE A 219 -10.24 -15.52 -0.15
N SER A 220 -9.64 -15.50 -1.35
CA SER A 220 -10.32 -15.83 -2.60
C SER A 220 -10.92 -17.24 -2.54
N GLY A 221 -10.27 -18.17 -1.83
CA GLY A 221 -10.68 -19.58 -1.73
C GLY A 221 -10.68 -20.29 -3.09
N ARG A 222 -10.09 -19.69 -4.12
CA ARG A 222 -10.14 -20.20 -5.49
C ARG A 222 -9.48 -21.56 -5.59
N LYS A 223 -10.18 -22.52 -6.18
CA LYS A 223 -9.73 -23.92 -6.24
C LYS A 223 -9.50 -24.39 -7.66
N GLY A 224 -8.31 -24.93 -7.93
CA GLY A 224 -8.01 -25.63 -9.17
C GLY A 224 -7.82 -24.70 -10.38
N TYR A 225 -8.56 -24.97 -11.45
CA TYR A 225 -8.30 -24.47 -12.80
C TYR A 225 -9.57 -23.98 -13.49
N VAL A 226 -9.40 -23.13 -14.49
CA VAL A 226 -10.43 -22.71 -15.46
C VAL A 226 -9.92 -22.91 -16.88
N ASP A 227 -10.82 -23.08 -17.83
CA ASP A 227 -10.50 -23.02 -19.24
C ASP A 227 -10.61 -21.56 -19.69
N ALA A 228 -9.52 -21.03 -20.25
CA ALA A 228 -9.40 -19.65 -20.65
C ALA A 228 -9.12 -19.56 -22.15
N LYS A 229 -9.64 -18.51 -22.80
CA LYS A 229 -9.32 -18.25 -24.21
C LYS A 229 -7.83 -17.94 -24.35
N VAL A 230 -7.21 -18.46 -25.41
CA VAL A 230 -5.85 -18.04 -25.77
C VAL A 230 -5.90 -16.62 -26.36
N ARG A 231 -5.28 -15.66 -25.68
CA ARG A 231 -5.22 -14.24 -26.04
C ARG A 231 -3.77 -13.77 -26.06
N TYR A 232 -3.49 -12.72 -26.84
CA TYR A 232 -2.17 -12.09 -26.88
C TYR A 232 -2.18 -10.76 -26.12
N SER A 233 -1.00 -10.27 -25.74
CA SER A 233 -0.86 -8.93 -25.15
C SER A 233 -1.07 -7.87 -26.23
N GLU A 234 -1.98 -6.93 -26.01
CA GLU A 234 -2.28 -5.89 -26.99
C GLU A 234 -1.04 -5.01 -27.27
N PRO A 235 -0.66 -4.79 -28.54
CA PRO A 235 0.50 -3.98 -28.88
C PRO A 235 0.40 -2.55 -28.33
N ASN A 236 1.50 -2.04 -27.77
CA ASN A 236 1.58 -0.71 -27.16
C ASN A 236 0.57 -0.47 -26.02
N SER A 237 0.18 -1.53 -25.31
CA SER A 237 -0.85 -1.51 -24.28
C SER A 237 -0.48 -2.49 -23.15
N ASN A 238 -1.01 -2.24 -21.95
CA ASN A 238 -0.98 -3.19 -20.84
C ASN A 238 -2.23 -4.06 -20.78
N ARG A 239 -2.95 -4.24 -21.88
CA ARG A 239 -4.19 -5.04 -21.91
C ARG A 239 -3.98 -6.36 -22.64
N MET A 240 -4.84 -7.34 -22.33
CA MET A 240 -5.01 -8.51 -23.18
C MET A 240 -5.90 -8.13 -24.37
N SER A 241 -5.59 -8.60 -25.57
CA SER A 241 -6.35 -8.31 -26.80
C SER A 241 -7.79 -8.76 -26.71
N GLU A 242 -8.81 -8.01 -27.15
CA GLU A 242 -10.19 -8.53 -27.19
C GLU A 242 -10.35 -9.77 -28.09
N LYS A 243 -9.45 -9.94 -29.06
CA LYS A 243 -9.36 -11.11 -29.93
C LYS A 243 -8.76 -12.31 -29.21
N TYR A 244 -9.23 -13.49 -29.58
CA TYR A 244 -8.71 -14.78 -29.15
C TYR A 244 -8.37 -15.66 -30.36
N LEU A 245 -7.50 -16.63 -30.15
CA LEU A 245 -7.12 -17.61 -31.17
C LEU A 245 -8.33 -18.48 -31.52
N LEU A 246 -8.62 -18.62 -32.81
CA LEU A 246 -9.68 -19.51 -33.28
C LEU A 246 -9.23 -20.98 -33.14
N LYS A 247 -10.19 -21.85 -32.79
CA LYS A 247 -9.91 -23.27 -32.53
C LYS A 247 -9.17 -23.94 -33.69
N GLY A 248 -8.11 -24.69 -33.35
CA GLY A 248 -7.29 -25.42 -34.32
C GLY A 248 -6.39 -24.56 -35.20
N ARG A 249 -6.36 -23.23 -35.00
CA ARG A 249 -5.37 -22.35 -35.65
C ARG A 249 -4.04 -22.38 -34.91
N PRO A 250 -2.92 -22.16 -35.60
CA PRO A 250 -1.62 -22.18 -34.95
C PRO A 250 -1.39 -20.90 -34.13
N ASP A 251 -0.94 -21.04 -32.88
CA ASP A 251 -0.54 -19.91 -32.04
C ASP A 251 0.83 -19.37 -32.47
N VAL A 252 0.84 -18.58 -33.56
CA VAL A 252 2.05 -17.94 -34.09
C VAL A 252 2.02 -16.45 -33.76
N ARG A 253 2.94 -16.04 -32.88
CA ARG A 253 3.12 -14.64 -32.46
C ARG A 253 4.48 -14.13 -32.88
N THR A 254 4.54 -12.86 -33.23
CA THR A 254 5.79 -12.15 -33.50
C THR A 254 6.38 -11.74 -32.15
N ILE A 255 7.32 -12.52 -31.62
CA ILE A 255 8.08 -12.18 -30.42
C ILE A 255 9.55 -12.09 -30.84
N PRO A 256 10.26 -10.97 -30.57
CA PRO A 256 11.68 -10.85 -30.86
C PRO A 256 12.48 -12.03 -30.27
N GLU A 257 13.47 -12.53 -31.02
CA GLU A 257 14.35 -13.62 -30.53
C GLU A 257 15.22 -13.16 -29.34
N GLY A 258 15.49 -11.86 -29.22
CA GLY A 258 16.21 -11.25 -28.10
C GLY A 258 15.30 -10.56 -27.09
N GLY A 259 15.66 -10.64 -25.81
CA GLY A 259 14.98 -9.92 -24.73
C GLY A 259 15.36 -8.44 -24.63
N PRO A 260 14.75 -7.69 -23.70
CA PRO A 260 14.97 -6.25 -23.53
C PRO A 260 16.43 -5.88 -23.19
N CYS A 261 17.23 -6.82 -22.67
CA CYS A 261 18.67 -6.64 -22.40
C CYS A 261 19.55 -6.50 -23.65
N GLY A 262 18.98 -6.65 -24.86
CA GLY A 262 19.60 -6.26 -26.13
C GLY A 262 18.95 -5.02 -26.78
N MET A 263 18.06 -4.33 -26.06
CA MET A 263 17.19 -3.25 -26.55
C MET A 263 16.42 -3.60 -27.83
N GLN A 264 16.03 -4.86 -27.99
CA GLN A 264 15.13 -5.26 -29.06
C GLN A 264 13.69 -5.05 -28.59
N THR A 265 13.13 -3.90 -28.91
CA THR A 265 11.68 -3.69 -28.87
C THR A 265 11.10 -4.03 -30.23
N GLY A 266 9.89 -4.60 -30.25
CA GLY A 266 9.24 -5.00 -31.49
C GLY A 266 7.72 -4.99 -31.35
N TYR A 267 7.03 -5.18 -32.48
CA TYR A 267 5.59 -5.41 -32.44
C TYR A 267 5.34 -6.83 -31.91
N ALA A 268 5.04 -6.95 -30.61
CA ALA A 268 4.55 -8.17 -30.00
C ALA A 268 3.06 -8.34 -30.35
N GLY A 269 2.71 -9.37 -31.11
CA GLY A 269 1.34 -9.59 -31.57
C GLY A 269 1.19 -10.80 -32.51
N PRO A 270 -0.03 -11.09 -32.98
CA PRO A 270 -0.29 -12.23 -33.86
C PRO A 270 0.45 -12.08 -35.19
N ALA A 271 1.20 -13.11 -35.59
CA ALA A 271 1.89 -13.12 -36.89
C ALA A 271 0.89 -13.24 -38.07
N ASN A 272 -0.22 -13.95 -37.83
CA ASN A 272 -1.34 -14.13 -38.75
C ASN A 272 -2.62 -13.55 -38.12
N PRO A 273 -2.92 -12.25 -38.29
CA PRO A 273 -4.06 -11.61 -37.64
C PRO A 273 -5.43 -12.24 -37.93
N GLU A 274 -5.56 -12.98 -39.03
CA GLU A 274 -6.77 -13.72 -39.45
C GLU A 274 -7.08 -14.96 -38.61
N ASP A 275 -6.09 -15.50 -37.90
CA ASP A 275 -6.28 -16.63 -36.99
C ASP A 275 -6.87 -16.19 -35.63
N TRP A 276 -7.04 -14.88 -35.42
CA TRP A 276 -7.49 -14.27 -34.17
C TRP A 276 -8.74 -13.40 -34.40
N ALA A 277 -9.81 -13.66 -33.66
CA ALA A 277 -11.08 -12.97 -33.84
C ALA A 277 -11.79 -12.72 -32.51
N THR A 278 -12.80 -11.85 -32.54
CA THR A 278 -13.74 -11.62 -31.41
C THR A 278 -14.95 -12.55 -31.47
N GLU A 279 -15.18 -13.21 -32.62
CA GLU A 279 -16.28 -14.14 -32.86
C GLU A 279 -15.75 -15.47 -33.43
N GLY A 280 -16.37 -16.58 -33.05
CA GLY A 280 -15.98 -17.93 -33.46
C GLY A 280 -15.76 -18.87 -32.28
N GLU A 281 -15.44 -20.14 -32.56
CA GLU A 281 -15.07 -21.08 -31.50
C GLU A 281 -13.62 -20.81 -31.06
N PRO A 282 -13.35 -20.49 -29.79
CA PRO A 282 -12.01 -20.18 -29.30
C PRO A 282 -11.17 -21.45 -29.09
N GLU A 283 -9.86 -21.32 -29.26
CA GLU A 283 -8.90 -22.22 -28.66
C GLU A 283 -8.83 -21.95 -27.14
N LEU A 284 -8.84 -23.02 -26.34
CA LEU A 284 -8.87 -22.94 -24.89
C LEU A 284 -7.59 -23.51 -24.28
N VAL A 285 -7.08 -22.81 -23.27
CA VAL A 285 -5.95 -23.25 -22.45
C VAL A 285 -6.38 -23.36 -21.00
N ARG A 286 -5.98 -24.45 -20.35
CA ARG A 286 -6.25 -24.67 -18.93
C ARG A 286 -5.32 -23.81 -18.08
N ARG A 287 -5.88 -22.96 -17.22
CA ARG A 287 -5.15 -21.99 -16.37
C ARG A 287 -5.43 -22.21 -14.90
N ARG A 288 -4.41 -22.06 -14.05
CA ARG A 288 -4.55 -22.25 -12.60
C ARG A 288 -5.08 -20.96 -11.96
N ILE A 289 -6.15 -21.07 -11.17
CA ILE A 289 -6.72 -19.92 -10.44
C ILE A 289 -6.41 -19.94 -8.94
N GLN A 290 -5.94 -21.08 -8.42
CA GLN A 290 -5.41 -21.21 -7.06
C GLN A 290 -4.02 -20.56 -6.96
N GLY A 291 -3.69 -19.99 -5.80
CA GLY A 291 -2.44 -19.24 -5.57
C GLY A 291 -2.55 -17.73 -5.87
N PHE A 292 -3.77 -17.24 -6.14
CA PHE A 292 -4.06 -15.82 -6.31
C PHE A 292 -4.11 -15.07 -4.96
N ILE A 293 -3.54 -13.88 -4.92
CA ILE A 293 -3.53 -12.94 -3.80
C ILE A 293 -4.50 -11.82 -4.15
N ALA A 294 -5.48 -11.54 -3.29
CA ALA A 294 -6.33 -10.36 -3.43
C ALA A 294 -5.60 -9.11 -2.93
N ARG A 295 -5.87 -7.93 -3.52
CA ARG A 295 -5.24 -6.69 -3.02
C ARG A 295 -5.88 -6.14 -1.74
N SER A 296 -7.17 -6.39 -1.60
CA SER A 296 -7.95 -6.07 -0.40
C SER A 296 -9.23 -6.88 -0.33
N TYR A 297 -9.95 -6.78 0.78
CA TYR A 297 -11.27 -7.35 0.96
C TYR A 297 -12.21 -6.45 1.76
N HIS A 298 -13.49 -6.70 1.55
CA HIS A 298 -14.63 -6.13 2.23
C HIS A 298 -15.46 -7.24 2.89
N VAL A 299 -16.18 -6.86 3.93
CA VAL A 299 -17.28 -7.67 4.47
C VAL A 299 -18.61 -7.09 4.00
N ASP A 300 -19.65 -7.90 3.89
CA ASP A 300 -20.98 -7.46 3.44
C ASP A 300 -21.71 -6.60 4.50
N SER A 301 -21.22 -5.37 4.67
CA SER A 301 -21.71 -4.38 5.63
C SER A 301 -21.85 -3.01 4.98
N GLU A 302 -22.84 -2.24 5.44
CA GLU A 302 -23.04 -0.85 5.01
C GLU A 302 -21.86 0.05 5.43
N ASP A 303 -21.14 -0.33 6.49
CA ASP A 303 -19.97 0.39 7.00
C ASP A 303 -18.67 0.05 6.25
N ASP A 304 -18.68 -0.92 5.33
CA ASP A 304 -17.52 -1.36 4.55
C ASP A 304 -17.84 -1.44 3.04
N PRO A 305 -18.37 -0.36 2.43
CA PRO A 305 -18.89 -0.41 1.07
C PRO A 305 -17.78 -0.69 0.05
N VAL A 306 -18.13 -1.48 -0.98
CA VAL A 306 -17.24 -1.74 -2.12
C VAL A 306 -17.26 -0.52 -3.04
N PRO A 307 -16.10 0.05 -3.40
CA PRO A 307 -16.02 1.23 -4.26
C PRO A 307 -16.53 0.96 -5.70
N TYR A 308 -17.32 1.88 -6.25
CA TYR A 308 -17.97 1.70 -7.57
C TYR A 308 -17.05 1.74 -8.79
N SER A 309 -15.87 2.35 -8.69
CA SER A 309 -14.98 2.61 -9.84
C SER A 309 -13.51 2.34 -9.49
N ASP A 310 -13.24 1.16 -8.91
CA ASP A 310 -11.92 0.81 -8.38
C ASP A 310 -11.55 -0.64 -8.74
N GLY A 311 -11.82 -1.05 -9.98
CA GLY A 311 -11.43 -2.36 -10.51
C GLY A 311 -12.46 -3.49 -10.26
N THR A 312 -12.03 -4.73 -10.47
CA THR A 312 -12.89 -5.92 -10.43
C THR A 312 -12.96 -6.51 -9.04
N PHE A 313 -14.18 -6.78 -8.56
CA PHE A 313 -14.41 -7.42 -7.27
C PHE A 313 -15.16 -8.74 -7.44
N PHE A 314 -14.97 -9.64 -6.50
CA PHE A 314 -15.65 -10.93 -6.46
C PHE A 314 -16.34 -11.09 -5.13
N ARG A 315 -17.64 -11.32 -5.16
CA ARG A 315 -18.45 -11.64 -3.98
C ARG A 315 -18.50 -13.14 -3.83
N LYS A 316 -18.12 -13.63 -2.65
CA LYS A 316 -18.29 -15.04 -2.29
C LYS A 316 -19.75 -15.27 -1.89
N VAL A 317 -20.37 -16.31 -2.41
CA VAL A 317 -21.74 -16.71 -2.10
C VAL A 317 -21.85 -18.23 -2.06
N ARG A 318 -22.87 -18.76 -1.40
CA ARG A 318 -23.28 -20.15 -1.58
C ARG A 318 -24.24 -20.25 -2.74
N ASN A 319 -23.92 -21.09 -3.72
CA ASN A 319 -24.81 -21.34 -4.84
C ASN A 319 -26.00 -22.24 -4.42
N LYS A 320 -26.85 -22.63 -5.38
CA LYS A 320 -28.07 -23.42 -5.10
C LYS A 320 -27.76 -24.78 -4.48
N GLU A 321 -26.59 -25.35 -4.74
CA GLU A 321 -26.12 -26.62 -4.17
C GLU A 321 -25.40 -26.43 -2.82
N GLY A 322 -25.33 -25.20 -2.30
CA GLY A 322 -24.66 -24.87 -1.03
C GLY A 322 -23.14 -24.76 -1.13
N LYS A 323 -22.56 -24.91 -2.33
CA LYS A 323 -21.13 -24.79 -2.59
C LYS A 323 -20.72 -23.33 -2.55
N LEU A 324 -19.57 -23.05 -1.92
CA LEU A 324 -18.99 -21.71 -1.90
C LEU A 324 -18.35 -21.38 -3.25
N VAL A 325 -18.86 -20.33 -3.90
CA VAL A 325 -18.40 -19.83 -5.19
C VAL A 325 -18.17 -18.33 -5.12
N SER A 326 -17.37 -17.79 -6.05
CA SER A 326 -17.21 -16.36 -6.24
C SER A 326 -17.93 -15.96 -7.52
N ILE A 327 -18.68 -14.87 -7.45
CA ILE A 327 -19.34 -14.25 -8.60
C ILE A 327 -18.72 -12.85 -8.77
N ALA A 328 -18.33 -12.51 -10.00
CA ALA A 328 -17.80 -11.19 -10.29
C ALA A 328 -18.88 -10.13 -10.07
N GLN A 329 -18.51 -9.04 -9.41
CA GLN A 329 -19.38 -7.88 -9.22
C GLN A 329 -18.96 -6.79 -10.21
N SER A 330 -19.88 -6.40 -11.10
CA SER A 330 -19.64 -5.30 -12.04
C SER A 330 -19.66 -3.98 -11.29
N LEU A 331 -18.48 -3.40 -11.15
CA LEU A 331 -18.22 -2.04 -10.72
C LEU A 331 -17.45 -1.46 -11.88
N LYS A 332 -17.88 -0.32 -12.42
CA LYS A 332 -17.41 0.23 -13.70
C LYS A 332 -15.89 0.09 -13.84
N THR A 333 -15.43 -0.86 -14.66
CA THR A 333 -14.01 -1.02 -14.99
C THR A 333 -13.79 -0.46 -16.38
N ASP A 334 -12.78 0.38 -16.55
CA ASP A 334 -12.28 0.72 -17.88
C ASP A 334 -11.42 -0.44 -18.45
N ASP A 335 -11.17 -1.48 -17.66
CA ASP A 335 -10.33 -2.62 -17.98
C ASP A 335 -11.15 -3.83 -18.48
N PRO A 336 -10.72 -4.48 -19.58
CA PRO A 336 -11.42 -5.61 -20.16
C PRO A 336 -11.25 -6.88 -19.30
N VAL A 337 -12.29 -7.26 -18.56
CA VAL A 337 -12.35 -8.50 -17.79
C VAL A 337 -12.91 -9.63 -18.67
N ASP A 338 -12.18 -10.74 -18.84
CA ASP A 338 -12.62 -11.91 -19.63
C ASP A 338 -13.47 -12.88 -18.81
N ILE A 339 -14.41 -12.33 -18.07
CA ILE A 339 -15.26 -13.09 -17.17
C ILE A 339 -16.68 -12.66 -17.46
N ASP A 340 -17.50 -13.62 -17.88
CA ASP A 340 -18.94 -13.43 -17.83
C ASP A 340 -19.31 -13.24 -16.35
N PHE A 341 -19.91 -12.09 -16.03
CA PHE A 341 -20.29 -11.71 -14.67
C PHE A 341 -21.28 -12.69 -14.00
N THR A 342 -21.85 -13.63 -14.77
CA THR A 342 -22.68 -14.72 -14.27
C THR A 342 -21.90 -16.00 -13.93
N THR A 343 -20.61 -16.06 -14.29
CA THR A 343 -19.75 -17.24 -14.06
C THR A 343 -19.50 -17.44 -12.57
N GLU A 344 -19.81 -18.64 -12.08
CA GLU A 344 -19.45 -19.08 -10.73
C GLU A 344 -18.03 -19.67 -10.70
N ILE A 345 -17.15 -19.04 -9.93
CA ILE A 345 -15.77 -19.50 -9.74
C ILE A 345 -15.69 -20.32 -8.45
N ASP A 346 -15.22 -21.57 -8.53
CA ASP A 346 -15.07 -22.43 -7.36
C ASP A 346 -14.19 -21.76 -6.30
N SER A 347 -14.79 -21.46 -5.15
CA SER A 347 -14.17 -20.76 -4.02
C SER A 347 -14.18 -21.61 -2.75
N SER A 348 -14.21 -22.94 -2.92
CA SER A 348 -14.34 -23.93 -1.85
C SER A 348 -13.03 -24.31 -1.16
N LEU A 349 -11.88 -23.75 -1.58
CA LEU A 349 -10.63 -23.95 -0.86
C LEU A 349 -10.75 -23.26 0.51
N PRO A 350 -10.54 -23.99 1.63
CA PRO A 350 -10.76 -23.43 2.96
C PRO A 350 -9.72 -22.36 3.27
N VAL A 351 -10.18 -21.23 3.81
CA VAL A 351 -9.31 -20.24 4.46
C VAL A 351 -8.87 -20.84 5.80
N PRO A 352 -7.56 -20.90 6.13
CA PRO A 352 -7.11 -21.39 7.42
C PRO A 352 -7.81 -20.68 8.58
N ASP A 353 -8.32 -21.40 9.58
CA ASP A 353 -9.14 -20.83 10.66
C ASP A 353 -8.42 -19.71 11.43
N ARG A 354 -7.10 -19.86 11.58
CA ARG A 354 -6.22 -18.86 12.16
C ARG A 354 -6.25 -17.53 11.41
N LEU A 355 -6.40 -17.53 10.09
CA LEU A 355 -6.51 -16.33 9.28
C LEU A 355 -7.96 -15.85 9.23
N ALA A 356 -8.91 -16.79 9.12
CA ALA A 356 -10.33 -16.49 9.01
C ALA A 356 -10.91 -15.74 10.23
N ARG A 357 -10.30 -15.89 11.41
CA ARG A 357 -10.67 -15.14 12.61
C ARG A 357 -10.68 -13.62 12.43
N HIS A 358 -9.86 -13.08 11.51
CA HIS A 358 -9.77 -11.63 11.25
C HIS A 358 -11.06 -11.03 10.67
N TYR A 359 -11.90 -11.84 10.02
CA TYR A 359 -13.26 -11.41 9.64
C TYR A 359 -14.35 -12.08 10.49
N ARG A 360 -14.16 -13.33 10.92
CA ARG A 360 -15.14 -14.06 11.76
C ARG A 360 -15.30 -13.46 13.16
N ASN A 361 -14.32 -12.75 13.69
CA ASN A 361 -14.45 -12.07 14.99
C ASN A 361 -15.06 -10.66 14.88
N VAL A 362 -15.24 -10.16 13.66
CA VAL A 362 -15.90 -8.86 13.45
C VAL A 362 -17.40 -9.11 13.43
N ILE A 363 -18.12 -8.41 14.31
CA ILE A 363 -19.57 -8.58 14.45
C ILE A 363 -20.28 -7.90 13.27
N ASN A 364 -21.03 -8.68 12.52
CA ASN A 364 -21.94 -8.20 11.50
C ASN A 364 -23.13 -7.49 12.18
N PRO A 365 -23.33 -6.18 11.96
CA PRO A 365 -24.41 -5.43 12.59
C PRO A 365 -25.81 -5.92 12.20
N LYS A 366 -25.96 -6.58 11.04
CA LYS A 366 -27.23 -7.11 10.55
C LYS A 366 -27.64 -8.41 11.25
N THR A 367 -26.67 -9.25 11.62
CA THR A 367 -26.94 -10.61 12.15
C THR A 367 -26.55 -10.80 13.61
N GLY A 368 -25.74 -9.91 14.18
CA GLY A 368 -25.17 -10.04 15.52
C GLY A 368 -24.12 -11.16 15.66
N LYS A 369 -23.71 -11.78 14.54
CA LYS A 369 -22.72 -12.87 14.48
C LYS A 369 -21.45 -12.39 13.76
N GLY A 370 -20.39 -13.18 13.86
CA GLY A 370 -19.21 -13.02 13.02
C GLY A 370 -19.51 -13.14 11.52
N PHE A 371 -18.76 -12.45 10.67
CA PHE A 371 -18.90 -12.61 9.22
C PHE A 371 -18.51 -14.02 8.75
N GLY A 372 -19.33 -14.62 7.91
CA GLY A 372 -19.09 -15.89 7.22
C GLY A 372 -18.26 -15.74 5.95
N ASP A 373 -17.78 -16.85 5.41
CA ASP A 373 -16.96 -16.88 4.18
C ASP A 373 -17.75 -16.43 2.93
N ASP A 374 -19.07 -16.55 2.97
CA ASP A 374 -20.06 -16.10 1.96
C ASP A 374 -20.55 -14.65 2.19
N GLU A 375 -19.93 -13.94 3.14
CA GLU A 375 -20.13 -12.50 3.37
C GLU A 375 -18.87 -11.69 3.03
N ILE A 376 -17.95 -12.30 2.28
CA ILE A 376 -16.68 -11.69 1.88
C ILE A 376 -16.72 -11.27 0.41
N ILE A 377 -16.20 -10.08 0.15
CA ILE A 377 -15.98 -9.55 -1.19
C ILE A 377 -14.50 -9.21 -1.29
N TYR A 378 -13.80 -9.71 -2.29
CA TYR A 378 -12.37 -9.45 -2.45
C TYR A 378 -12.07 -8.75 -3.78
N LYS A 379 -11.07 -7.87 -3.75
CA LYS A 379 -10.58 -7.16 -4.92
C LYS A 379 -9.66 -8.07 -5.73
N ALA A 380 -9.99 -8.25 -6.99
CA ALA A 380 -9.15 -8.91 -7.98
C ALA A 380 -8.38 -7.86 -8.79
N ASP A 381 -7.68 -8.28 -9.86
CA ASP A 381 -6.76 -7.45 -10.64
C ASP A 381 -5.52 -6.97 -9.86
N THR A 382 -4.80 -7.94 -9.29
CA THR A 382 -3.59 -7.69 -8.49
C THR A 382 -2.39 -7.38 -9.36
N SER A 383 -1.73 -6.27 -9.06
CA SER A 383 -0.52 -5.78 -9.71
C SER A 383 0.76 -6.32 -9.08
N THR A 384 1.89 -6.19 -9.80
CA THR A 384 3.19 -6.68 -9.31
C THR A 384 3.71 -5.92 -8.09
N ASP A 385 3.33 -4.66 -7.86
CA ASP A 385 3.71 -3.90 -6.67
C ASP A 385 3.18 -4.53 -5.37
N GLU A 386 1.96 -5.06 -5.37
CA GLU A 386 1.40 -5.83 -4.26
C GLU A 386 2.29 -7.05 -3.96
N LEU A 387 2.72 -7.77 -5.00
CA LEU A 387 3.60 -8.94 -4.87
C LEU A 387 4.96 -8.57 -4.26
N ILE A 388 5.52 -7.39 -4.60
CA ILE A 388 6.78 -6.89 -4.01
C ILE A 388 6.66 -6.83 -2.49
N GLY A 389 5.60 -6.18 -2.00
CA GLY A 389 5.34 -6.06 -0.56
C GLY A 389 5.19 -7.43 0.11
N HIS A 390 4.40 -8.31 -0.49
CA HIS A 390 4.17 -9.65 0.03
C HIS A 390 5.47 -10.46 0.13
N PHE A 391 6.25 -10.59 -0.95
CA PHE A 391 7.49 -11.37 -0.92
C PHE A 391 8.52 -10.80 0.06
N TYR A 392 8.65 -9.47 0.10
CA TYR A 392 9.54 -8.78 1.04
C TYR A 392 9.17 -9.09 2.51
N ALA A 393 7.92 -8.85 2.89
CA ALA A 393 7.48 -9.07 4.27
C ALA A 393 7.43 -10.57 4.62
N TYR A 394 7.06 -11.45 3.69
CA TYR A 394 7.01 -12.90 3.93
C TYR A 394 8.38 -13.47 4.25
N ALA A 395 9.41 -13.10 3.48
CA ALA A 395 10.78 -13.57 3.75
C ALA A 395 11.26 -13.16 5.16
N ILE A 396 11.01 -11.90 5.54
CA ILE A 396 11.40 -11.34 6.84
C ILE A 396 10.60 -11.98 7.97
N ALA A 397 9.28 -12.02 7.85
CA ALA A 397 8.36 -12.55 8.85
C ALA A 397 8.58 -14.05 9.07
N TYR A 398 8.74 -14.83 8.00
CA TYR A 398 9.08 -16.25 8.12
C TYR A 398 10.39 -16.42 8.89
N LYS A 399 11.43 -15.66 8.53
CA LYS A 399 12.72 -15.75 9.21
C LYS A 399 12.61 -15.46 10.71
N ILE A 400 11.87 -14.42 11.09
CA ILE A 400 11.85 -13.89 12.45
C ILE A 400 10.80 -14.58 13.33
N LEU A 401 9.62 -14.88 12.81
CA LEU A 401 8.50 -15.43 13.57
C LEU A 401 8.41 -16.96 13.48
N CYS A 402 8.89 -17.56 12.38
CA CYS A 402 8.63 -18.97 12.05
C CYS A 402 9.89 -19.85 12.13
N THR A 403 11.06 -19.31 12.51
CA THR A 403 12.30 -20.08 12.67
C THR A 403 12.96 -19.84 14.03
N GLY A 404 13.77 -20.79 14.48
CA GLY A 404 14.48 -20.71 15.75
C GLY A 404 13.69 -21.27 16.93
N GLU A 405 14.14 -20.95 18.15
CA GLU A 405 13.64 -21.55 19.40
C GLU A 405 12.17 -21.21 19.69
N ASN A 406 11.76 -19.98 19.38
CA ASN A 406 10.40 -19.49 19.61
C ASN A 406 9.53 -19.52 18.34
N ALA A 407 9.83 -20.42 17.40
CA ALA A 407 9.15 -20.48 16.12
C ALA A 407 7.64 -20.76 16.26
N ASP A 408 6.85 -19.99 15.55
CA ASP A 408 5.43 -20.24 15.34
C ASP A 408 5.26 -21.26 14.19
N LEU A 409 5.12 -22.54 14.54
CA LEU A 409 5.14 -23.65 13.56
C LEU A 409 3.86 -23.72 12.71
N GLU A 410 2.72 -23.30 13.26
CA GLU A 410 1.47 -23.25 12.51
C GLU A 410 1.54 -22.14 11.45
N LEU A 411 2.00 -20.95 11.83
CA LEU A 411 2.22 -19.86 10.88
C LEU A 411 3.26 -20.25 9.83
N ALA A 412 4.33 -20.95 10.24
CA ALA A 412 5.34 -21.48 9.33
C ALA A 412 4.73 -22.40 8.27
N GLN A 413 3.78 -23.25 8.63
CA GLN A 413 3.12 -24.15 7.69
C GLN A 413 2.23 -23.38 6.71
N ILE A 414 1.44 -22.41 7.19
CA ILE A 414 0.63 -21.54 6.33
C ILE A 414 1.51 -20.81 5.30
N PHE A 415 2.66 -20.28 5.72
CA PHE A 415 3.62 -19.65 4.81
C PHE A 415 4.09 -20.59 3.70
N LYS A 416 4.42 -21.85 4.04
CA LYS A 416 4.86 -22.85 3.07
C LYS A 416 3.79 -23.17 2.06
N ASP A 417 2.56 -23.38 2.53
CA ASP A 417 1.44 -23.73 1.65
C ASP A 417 1.12 -22.57 0.70
N VAL A 418 1.02 -21.34 1.23
CA VAL A 418 0.76 -20.13 0.45
C VAL A 418 1.85 -19.86 -0.58
N MET A 419 3.13 -19.90 -0.19
CA MET A 419 4.22 -19.63 -1.14
C MET A 419 4.37 -20.71 -2.20
N ASN A 420 4.09 -21.98 -1.84
CA ASN A 420 4.10 -23.06 -2.81
C ASN A 420 2.98 -22.88 -3.84
N ASP A 421 1.76 -22.53 -3.40
CA ASP A 421 0.65 -22.27 -4.31
C ASP A 421 0.87 -21.06 -5.22
N ILE A 422 1.46 -19.97 -4.70
CA ILE A 422 1.83 -18.80 -5.51
C ILE A 422 2.89 -19.18 -6.54
N ALA A 423 3.92 -19.94 -6.16
CA ALA A 423 4.98 -20.35 -7.10
C ALA A 423 4.43 -21.24 -8.23
N ILE A 424 3.54 -22.19 -7.91
CA ILE A 424 2.86 -23.02 -8.91
C ILE A 424 1.97 -22.15 -9.80
N HIS A 425 1.24 -21.19 -9.23
CA HIS A 425 0.42 -20.24 -9.98
C HIS A 425 1.23 -19.50 -11.02
N LEU A 426 2.39 -18.96 -10.65
CA LEU A 426 3.26 -18.25 -11.59
C LEU A 426 3.74 -19.18 -12.72
N VAL A 427 4.24 -20.37 -12.40
CA VAL A 427 4.75 -21.31 -13.43
C VAL A 427 3.64 -21.77 -14.39
N GLU A 428 2.48 -22.17 -13.86
CA GLU A 428 1.37 -22.70 -14.68
C GLU A 428 0.65 -21.61 -15.49
N ASN A 429 0.89 -20.34 -15.18
CA ASN A 429 0.30 -19.20 -15.87
C ASN A 429 1.32 -18.39 -16.69
N ASP A 430 2.36 -19.05 -17.21
CA ASP A 430 3.39 -18.41 -18.06
C ASP A 430 4.05 -17.20 -17.36
N TYR A 431 4.33 -17.34 -16.07
CA TYR A 431 4.90 -16.30 -15.20
C TYR A 431 4.03 -15.05 -15.03
N CYS A 432 2.78 -15.10 -15.46
CA CYS A 432 1.81 -14.06 -15.17
C CYS A 432 1.02 -14.37 -13.89
N PHE A 433 0.55 -13.32 -13.25
CA PHE A 433 -0.45 -13.39 -12.20
C PHE A 433 -1.84 -13.28 -12.83
N THR A 434 -2.68 -14.26 -12.56
CA THR A 434 -3.87 -14.52 -13.37
C THR A 434 -5.14 -14.40 -12.53
N ASP A 435 -6.16 -13.75 -13.09
CA ASP A 435 -7.44 -13.55 -12.45
C ASP A 435 -8.35 -14.81 -12.53
N ALA A 436 -9.62 -14.65 -12.17
CA ALA A 436 -10.59 -15.75 -12.17
C ALA A 436 -10.97 -16.25 -13.58
N GLY A 437 -10.76 -15.45 -14.62
CA GLY A 437 -11.02 -15.80 -16.02
C GLY A 437 -9.86 -16.52 -16.68
N GLY A 438 -8.76 -16.72 -15.95
CA GLY A 438 -7.56 -17.32 -16.50
C GLY A 438 -6.75 -16.37 -17.39
N GLN A 439 -7.06 -15.07 -17.39
CA GLN A 439 -6.26 -14.04 -18.04
C GLN A 439 -5.34 -13.35 -17.05
N ALA A 440 -4.17 -12.91 -17.52
CA ALA A 440 -3.27 -12.13 -16.69
C ALA A 440 -3.95 -10.83 -16.24
N THR A 441 -3.69 -10.42 -15.00
CA THR A 441 -4.14 -9.12 -14.50
C THR A 441 -3.48 -7.98 -15.30
N SER A 442 -4.07 -6.79 -15.27
CA SER A 442 -3.63 -5.62 -16.05
C SER A 442 -2.13 -5.33 -15.86
N TRP A 443 -1.65 -5.53 -14.63
CA TRP A 443 -0.29 -5.21 -14.20
C TRP A 443 0.51 -6.42 -13.73
N GLY A 444 -0.07 -7.62 -13.72
CA GLY A 444 0.57 -8.85 -13.21
C GLY A 444 1.32 -9.65 -14.25
N LYS A 445 1.77 -9.03 -15.35
CA LYS A 445 2.44 -9.75 -16.45
C LYS A 445 3.95 -9.66 -16.32
N MET A 446 4.60 -10.81 -16.36
CA MET A 446 6.06 -10.93 -16.23
C MET A 446 6.63 -11.92 -17.26
N ASN A 447 5.96 -12.06 -18.40
CA ASN A 447 6.32 -12.99 -19.47
C ASN A 447 7.02 -12.26 -20.64
N PRO A 448 7.74 -13.00 -21.51
CA PRO A 448 8.47 -12.40 -22.64
C PRO A 448 7.57 -11.62 -23.61
N GLU A 449 6.34 -12.06 -23.82
CA GLU A 449 5.38 -11.36 -24.68
C GLU A 449 5.07 -9.95 -24.15
N TYR A 450 4.85 -9.80 -22.84
CA TYR A 450 4.64 -8.49 -22.24
C TYR A 450 5.91 -7.64 -22.31
N PHE A 451 7.07 -8.19 -21.94
CA PHE A 451 8.34 -7.44 -21.90
C PHE A 451 8.86 -6.98 -23.26
N THR A 452 8.42 -7.58 -24.35
CA THR A 452 8.79 -7.17 -25.71
C THR A 452 7.89 -6.06 -26.26
N ASN A 453 6.81 -5.74 -25.56
CA ASN A 453 5.92 -4.63 -25.87
C ASN A 453 6.59 -3.29 -25.53
N PRO A 454 6.67 -2.32 -26.46
CA PRO A 454 7.28 -1.01 -26.20
C PRO A 454 6.67 -0.29 -24.98
N TYR A 455 5.37 -0.50 -24.72
CA TYR A 455 4.70 0.04 -23.54
C TYR A 455 5.33 -0.44 -22.22
N ALA A 456 5.69 -1.72 -22.16
CA ALA A 456 6.15 -2.39 -20.93
C ALA A 456 7.67 -2.37 -20.76
N PHE A 457 8.41 -1.77 -21.71
CA PHE A 457 9.88 -1.85 -21.74
C PHE A 457 10.51 -1.32 -20.45
N GLU A 458 9.98 -0.22 -19.90
CA GLU A 458 10.46 0.37 -18.65
C GLU A 458 10.16 -0.51 -17.41
N ASP A 459 9.08 -1.28 -17.45
CA ASP A 459 8.69 -2.19 -16.37
C ASP A 459 9.54 -3.47 -16.33
N CYS A 460 10.15 -3.86 -17.46
CA CYS A 460 10.81 -5.15 -17.63
C CYS A 460 11.81 -5.48 -16.52
N THR A 461 12.67 -4.52 -16.19
CA THR A 461 13.73 -4.73 -15.19
C THR A 461 13.14 -4.97 -13.81
N LEU A 462 12.17 -4.14 -13.41
CA LEU A 462 11.52 -4.24 -12.11
C LEU A 462 10.71 -5.54 -12.01
N ASN A 463 9.84 -5.81 -12.98
CA ASN A 463 8.96 -6.98 -13.00
C ASN A 463 9.74 -8.30 -13.08
N SER A 464 10.87 -8.34 -13.79
CA SER A 464 11.78 -9.50 -13.75
C SER A 464 12.32 -9.74 -12.34
N LEU A 465 12.71 -8.68 -11.63
CA LEU A 465 13.16 -8.80 -10.23
C LEU A 465 12.03 -9.22 -9.29
N VAL A 466 10.79 -8.80 -9.54
CA VAL A 466 9.62 -9.28 -8.78
C VAL A 466 9.46 -10.79 -8.95
N LEU A 467 9.50 -11.28 -10.19
CA LEU A 467 9.37 -12.71 -10.49
C LEU A 467 10.49 -13.53 -9.82
N LEU A 468 11.72 -13.08 -9.96
CA LEU A 468 12.89 -13.69 -9.33
C LEU A 468 12.78 -13.67 -7.79
N SER A 469 12.31 -12.57 -7.21
CA SER A 469 12.07 -12.45 -5.77
C SER A 469 11.01 -13.46 -5.29
N GLY A 470 9.94 -13.65 -6.06
CA GLY A 470 8.90 -14.64 -5.79
C GLY A 470 9.45 -16.06 -5.67
N PHE A 471 10.20 -16.52 -6.67
CA PHE A 471 10.81 -17.86 -6.65
C PHE A 471 11.89 -18.00 -5.57
N LYS A 472 12.70 -16.96 -5.34
CA LYS A 472 13.71 -16.99 -4.28
C LYS A 472 13.09 -17.07 -2.89
N THR A 473 11.99 -16.34 -2.68
CA THR A 473 11.21 -16.36 -1.45
C THR A 473 10.54 -17.72 -1.27
N ALA A 474 9.97 -18.30 -2.33
CA ALA A 474 9.38 -19.63 -2.30
C ALA A 474 10.43 -20.69 -1.92
N ALA A 475 11.58 -20.71 -2.60
CA ALA A 475 12.68 -21.62 -2.30
C ALA A 475 13.14 -21.52 -0.83
N TYR A 476 13.25 -20.29 -0.32
CA TYR A 476 13.64 -20.04 1.07
C TYR A 476 12.62 -20.55 2.09
N ILE A 477 11.33 -20.29 1.86
CA ILE A 477 10.25 -20.57 2.81
C ILE A 477 9.85 -22.05 2.78
N THR A 478 9.68 -22.63 1.60
CA THR A 478 9.25 -24.03 1.43
C THR A 478 10.39 -25.00 1.62
N GLY A 479 11.63 -24.60 1.30
CA GLY A 479 12.78 -25.49 1.21
C GLY A 479 12.74 -26.43 0.00
N ASP A 480 11.78 -26.24 -0.92
CA ASP A 480 11.64 -27.08 -2.11
C ASP A 480 12.67 -26.67 -3.17
N PRO A 481 13.57 -27.58 -3.58
CA PRO A 481 14.63 -27.27 -4.55
C PRO A 481 14.08 -26.88 -5.94
N ARG A 482 12.83 -27.22 -6.28
CA ARG A 482 12.21 -26.83 -7.55
C ARG A 482 12.16 -25.31 -7.73
N TRP A 483 11.93 -24.56 -6.66
CA TRP A 483 11.83 -23.10 -6.74
C TRP A 483 13.19 -22.41 -6.88
N GLU A 484 14.26 -22.99 -6.30
CA GLU A 484 15.62 -22.52 -6.56
C GLU A 484 16.05 -22.82 -8.01
N ALA A 485 15.65 -23.98 -8.54
CA ALA A 485 15.91 -24.33 -9.93
C ALA A 485 15.17 -23.38 -10.90
N GLU A 486 13.90 -23.05 -10.63
CA GLU A 486 13.13 -22.12 -11.44
C GLU A 486 13.70 -20.69 -11.37
N TYR A 487 14.09 -20.22 -10.17
CA TYR A 487 14.82 -18.95 -10.02
C TYR A 487 16.07 -18.91 -10.89
N ARG A 488 16.90 -19.97 -10.87
CA ARG A 488 18.13 -20.05 -11.65
C ARG A 488 17.89 -20.10 -13.15
N LYS A 489 16.85 -20.82 -13.59
CA LYS A 489 16.43 -20.89 -14.99
C LYS A 489 16.07 -19.50 -15.54
N LEU A 490 15.47 -18.63 -14.73
CA LEU A 490 15.06 -17.28 -15.15
C LEU A 490 16.18 -16.25 -15.00
N ALA A 491 17.10 -16.45 -14.06
CA ALA A 491 18.18 -15.50 -13.76
C ALA A 491 19.44 -15.67 -14.63
N LEU A 492 19.62 -16.84 -15.26
CA LEU A 492 20.78 -17.23 -16.08
C LEU A 492 20.34 -17.41 -17.52
#